data_AF-A0A2P8HZ96-F1
#
_entry.id   AF-A0A2P8HZ96-F1
#
_cell.length_a   1.000
_cell.length_b   1.000
_cell.length_c   1.000
_cell.angle_alpha   90.00
_cell.angle_beta   90.00
_cell.angle_gamma   90.00
#
_symmetry.space_group_name_H-M   'P 1'
#
loop_
_entity.id
_entity.type
_entity.pdbx_description
1 polymer ?
#
loop_
_entity_poly.entity_id
_entity_poly.type
_entity_poly.pdbx_seq_one_letter_code
_entity_poly.pdbx_strand_id
1 'polypeptide(L)'
;MNLRISAVLSLSAAALLTATACSSGERAAQPPSAPAPPTSSAPAGATGQAAVTTPAAQLRADLTHLLTEHVYTAGIALKTAVDKGGNLEDPTVKAAVTSLDANSVALSKAIGSAYPDAEAPFLESWRQHIGFFVDYTLGKATNDQAKVDKAKTDLDGYRTSFGQLINSVVPELPANAVADELTPHVDSVFATIDSLVAGDGQVFTKLVAAADHMPTTAKTLAGGIAKNKGLEGAVDAPAAELRSGLTYLLVSHVDLAGIALAQAVAKGGDLTEPSVKAAVEAADTNSVALSKAIGSAYPDAETPFLESWRQHIGFFVDYTLGKATNDQAKVDKAKTDLDGYRTSFGQLINSVVPELPANAVADELTPHLDSVFATIDSLVAGDGQVFTKLAEASHHMPMTAATLAGGIAENKKLS
;
A
#
# COMPACT_ATOMS: atom_id res chain seq x y z
N MET A 1 -26.44 -30.84 1.15
CA MET A 1 -27.25 -30.78 -0.07
C MET A 1 -26.27 -30.71 -1.24
N ASN A 2 -26.13 -31.80 -2.00
CA ASN A 2 -25.07 -31.97 -3.01
C ASN A 2 -25.38 -31.15 -4.26
N LEU A 3 -24.48 -30.27 -4.70
CA LEU A 3 -24.51 -29.69 -6.04
C LEU A 3 -23.22 -30.03 -6.80
N ARG A 4 -23.40 -30.72 -7.93
CA ARG A 4 -22.40 -30.97 -8.98
C ARG A 4 -22.54 -29.87 -10.03
N ILE A 5 -21.44 -29.31 -10.52
CA ILE A 5 -21.42 -28.50 -11.75
C ILE A 5 -20.34 -29.04 -12.68
N SER A 6 -20.77 -29.35 -13.90
CA SER A 6 -20.01 -29.97 -14.99
C SER A 6 -19.14 -28.95 -15.72
N ALA A 7 -17.92 -29.36 -16.07
CA ALA A 7 -17.01 -28.64 -16.95
C ALA A 7 -17.36 -28.89 -18.44
N VAL A 8 -17.22 -27.86 -19.28
CA VAL A 8 -17.25 -27.98 -20.75
C VAL A 8 -15.94 -27.42 -21.30
N LEU A 9 -15.17 -28.30 -21.95
CA LEU A 9 -14.02 -27.97 -22.80
C LEU A 9 -14.50 -27.41 -24.14
N SER A 10 -13.73 -26.48 -24.70
CA SER A 10 -13.67 -26.30 -26.16
C SER A 10 -12.27 -25.88 -26.61
N LEU A 11 -11.77 -26.69 -27.55
CA LEU A 11 -10.49 -26.69 -28.26
C LEU A 11 -10.57 -25.79 -29.50
N SER A 12 -9.42 -25.33 -30.03
CA SER A 12 -9.06 -25.00 -31.45
C SER A 12 -8.25 -23.69 -31.52
N ALA A 13 -7.30 -23.45 -32.43
CA ALA A 13 -6.51 -24.25 -33.37
C ALA A 13 -5.34 -23.33 -33.85
N ALA A 14 -4.22 -23.94 -34.24
CA ALA A 14 -3.01 -23.26 -34.72
C ALA A 14 -3.14 -22.71 -36.14
N ALA A 15 -2.38 -21.67 -36.46
CA ALA A 15 -1.97 -21.33 -37.83
C ALA A 15 -0.53 -20.79 -37.85
N LEU A 16 0.37 -21.58 -38.44
CA LEU A 16 1.70 -21.16 -38.90
C LEU A 16 1.57 -20.35 -40.19
N LEU A 17 2.44 -19.35 -40.37
CA LEU A 17 2.84 -18.84 -41.68
C LEU A 17 4.36 -18.60 -41.71
N THR A 18 4.99 -19.24 -42.67
CA THR A 18 6.41 -19.11 -43.06
C THR A 18 6.50 -18.37 -44.39
N ALA A 19 7.48 -17.45 -44.55
CA ALA A 19 8.18 -17.24 -45.82
C ALA A 19 9.50 -16.42 -45.65
N THR A 20 10.58 -17.08 -46.04
CA THR A 20 11.89 -16.66 -46.61
C THR A 20 11.85 -15.48 -47.61
N ALA A 21 12.90 -14.77 -48.05
CA ALA A 21 14.33 -14.56 -47.76
C ALA A 21 14.91 -13.56 -48.83
N CYS A 22 16.17 -13.13 -48.66
CA CYS A 22 17.15 -12.57 -49.63
C CYS A 22 17.15 -11.04 -49.90
N SER A 23 18.18 -10.31 -49.42
CA SER A 23 19.47 -9.89 -50.04
C SER A 23 19.37 -8.41 -50.46
N SER A 24 20.34 -7.49 -50.40
CA SER A 24 21.81 -7.43 -50.54
C SER A 24 22.24 -6.11 -49.83
N GLY A 25 23.44 -5.80 -49.34
CA GLY A 25 24.77 -6.02 -49.90
C GLY A 25 25.33 -4.75 -50.56
N GLU A 26 25.57 -3.64 -49.82
CA GLU A 26 26.39 -2.53 -50.33
C GLU A 26 27.16 -1.78 -49.23
N ARG A 27 28.48 -1.63 -49.47
CA ARG A 27 29.50 -1.07 -48.57
C ARG A 27 29.86 0.32 -49.09
N ALA A 28 29.47 1.36 -48.39
CA ALA A 28 29.84 2.75 -48.70
C ALA A 28 30.88 3.29 -47.70
N ALA A 29 31.76 4.16 -48.20
CA ALA A 29 33.02 4.58 -47.61
C ALA A 29 32.92 5.47 -46.35
N GLN A 30 33.98 5.44 -45.53
CA GLN A 30 34.18 6.27 -44.33
C GLN A 30 34.30 7.77 -44.66
N PRO A 31 33.51 8.65 -44.02
CA PRO A 31 33.77 10.09 -43.98
C PRO A 31 34.80 10.45 -42.89
N PRO A 32 35.46 11.62 -42.98
CA PRO A 32 36.57 12.02 -42.12
C PRO A 32 36.13 12.25 -40.66
N SER A 33 37.06 12.01 -39.74
CA SER A 33 36.90 12.08 -38.28
C SER A 33 36.25 13.38 -37.81
N ALA A 34 35.05 13.27 -37.23
CA ALA A 34 34.38 14.35 -36.53
C ALA A 34 35.15 14.75 -35.26
N PRO A 35 35.13 16.03 -34.84
CA PRO A 35 35.70 16.45 -33.57
C PRO A 35 35.07 15.67 -32.41
N ALA A 36 35.88 15.37 -31.39
CA ALA A 36 35.44 14.64 -30.21
C ALA A 36 34.14 15.25 -29.66
N PRO A 37 33.14 14.43 -29.29
CA PRO A 37 31.92 14.94 -28.68
C PRO A 37 32.33 15.73 -27.42
N PRO A 38 31.61 16.82 -27.07
CA PRO A 38 31.77 17.38 -25.75
C PRO A 38 31.56 16.23 -24.77
N THR A 39 32.47 16.06 -23.82
CA THR A 39 32.24 15.20 -22.67
C THR A 39 30.88 15.58 -22.11
N SER A 40 29.87 14.74 -22.33
CA SER A 40 28.58 14.91 -21.68
C SER A 40 28.89 14.78 -20.21
N SER A 41 28.95 15.90 -19.50
CA SER A 41 28.66 15.87 -18.08
C SER A 41 27.32 15.16 -17.98
N ALA A 42 27.32 13.92 -17.46
CA ALA A 42 26.08 13.32 -16.98
C ALA A 42 25.36 14.40 -16.17
N PRO A 43 24.05 14.62 -16.35
CA PRO A 43 23.34 15.56 -15.50
C PRO A 43 23.66 15.16 -14.06
N ALA A 44 24.16 16.12 -13.28
CA ALA A 44 24.34 15.90 -11.85
C ALA A 44 22.99 15.39 -11.33
N GLY A 45 22.99 14.22 -10.68
CA GLY A 45 21.76 13.62 -10.17
C GLY A 45 21.02 14.62 -9.29
N ALA A 46 19.68 14.57 -9.33
CA ALA A 46 18.87 15.43 -8.47
C ALA A 46 19.29 15.27 -7.00
N THR A 47 19.29 16.36 -6.24
CA THR A 47 19.60 16.35 -4.80
C THR A 47 18.55 17.15 -4.05
N GLY A 48 18.44 16.93 -2.75
CA GLY A 48 17.54 17.67 -1.90
C GLY A 48 16.08 17.38 -2.24
N GLN A 49 15.24 18.41 -2.20
CA GLN A 49 13.82 18.26 -2.51
C GLN A 49 13.55 17.73 -3.93
N ALA A 50 14.41 18.04 -4.91
CA ALA A 50 14.22 17.56 -6.28
C ALA A 50 14.44 16.05 -6.42
N ALA A 51 15.24 15.44 -5.54
CA ALA A 51 15.54 14.01 -5.58
C ALA A 51 14.32 13.14 -5.23
N VAL A 52 13.44 13.62 -4.35
CA VAL A 52 12.24 12.89 -3.94
C VAL A 52 11.11 12.94 -4.98
N THR A 53 11.17 13.86 -5.95
CA THR A 53 10.10 14.09 -6.94
C THR A 53 10.47 13.64 -8.36
N THR A 54 11.62 13.00 -8.54
CA THR A 54 11.95 12.39 -9.84
C THR A 54 10.84 11.41 -10.28
N PRO A 55 10.57 11.26 -11.59
CA PRO A 55 9.56 10.32 -12.08
C PRO A 55 9.72 8.90 -11.55
N ALA A 56 10.96 8.40 -11.42
CA ALA A 56 11.24 7.10 -10.84
C ALA A 56 10.89 7.03 -9.33
N ALA A 57 11.25 8.06 -8.55
CA ALA A 57 10.92 8.13 -7.12
C ALA A 57 9.41 8.26 -6.88
N GLN A 58 8.71 9.06 -7.70
CA GLN A 58 7.27 9.20 -7.68
C GLN A 58 6.57 7.86 -7.95
N LEU A 59 6.93 7.18 -9.05
CA LEU A 59 6.35 5.88 -9.40
C LEU A 59 6.56 4.86 -8.28
N ARG A 60 7.75 4.80 -7.68
CA ARG A 60 8.02 3.91 -6.55
C ARG A 60 7.11 4.22 -5.36
N ALA A 61 6.96 5.50 -4.99
CA ALA A 61 6.10 5.89 -3.88
C ALA A 61 4.62 5.55 -4.15
N ASP A 62 4.13 5.81 -5.37
CA ASP A 62 2.74 5.52 -5.76
C ASP A 62 2.44 4.01 -5.72
N LEU A 63 3.35 3.18 -6.25
CA LEU A 63 3.22 1.73 -6.15
C LEU A 63 3.32 1.25 -4.69
N THR A 64 4.18 1.87 -3.87
CA THR A 64 4.29 1.53 -2.44
C THR A 64 2.96 1.78 -1.73
N HIS A 65 2.36 2.94 -1.95
CA HIS A 65 1.05 3.29 -1.40
C HIS A 65 -0.01 2.26 -1.80
N LEU A 66 -0.22 2.08 -3.11
CA LEU A 66 -1.33 1.29 -3.61
C LEU A 66 -1.21 -0.20 -3.26
N LEU A 67 0.01 -0.76 -3.29
CA LEU A 67 0.25 -2.16 -2.91
C LEU A 67 0.07 -2.36 -1.39
N THR A 68 0.50 -1.41 -0.57
CA THR A 68 0.31 -1.46 0.88
C THR A 68 -1.18 -1.39 1.25
N GLU A 69 -1.91 -0.42 0.69
CA GLU A 69 -3.35 -0.27 0.87
C GLU A 69 -4.10 -1.54 0.39
N HIS A 70 -3.65 -2.18 -0.68
CA HIS A 70 -4.23 -3.43 -1.17
C HIS A 70 -4.23 -4.53 -0.10
N VAL A 71 -3.11 -4.68 0.62
CA VAL A 71 -2.98 -5.71 1.67
C VAL A 71 -3.94 -5.42 2.82
N TYR A 72 -4.01 -4.16 3.29
CA TYR A 72 -4.90 -3.80 4.38
C TYR A 72 -6.38 -3.88 4.00
N THR A 73 -6.77 -3.36 2.84
CA THR A 73 -8.16 -3.45 2.34
C THR A 73 -8.58 -4.90 2.11
N ALA A 74 -7.68 -5.77 1.64
CA ALA A 74 -7.94 -7.21 1.53
C ALA A 74 -8.12 -7.87 2.91
N GLY A 75 -7.24 -7.56 3.87
CA GLY A 75 -7.36 -8.03 5.26
C GLY A 75 -8.68 -7.60 5.91
N ILE A 76 -9.09 -6.35 5.71
CA ILE A 76 -10.37 -5.81 6.18
C ILE A 76 -11.56 -6.54 5.54
N ALA A 77 -11.54 -6.76 4.22
CA ALA A 77 -12.61 -7.45 3.52
C ALA A 77 -12.74 -8.92 3.96
N LEU A 78 -11.61 -9.64 4.09
CA LEU A 78 -11.60 -11.02 4.58
C LEU A 78 -12.09 -11.11 6.02
N LYS A 79 -11.59 -10.25 6.91
CA LYS A 79 -12.06 -10.21 8.29
C LYS A 79 -13.55 -9.91 8.38
N THR A 80 -14.03 -8.94 7.63
CA THR A 80 -15.45 -8.56 7.58
C THR A 80 -16.30 -9.73 7.09
N ALA A 81 -15.86 -10.45 6.05
CA ALA A 81 -16.54 -11.65 5.58
C ALA A 81 -16.58 -12.76 6.65
N VAL A 82 -15.47 -13.02 7.33
CA VAL A 82 -15.40 -14.01 8.43
C VAL A 82 -16.31 -13.62 9.60
N ASP A 83 -16.28 -12.36 10.03
CA ASP A 83 -17.13 -11.83 11.11
C ASP A 83 -18.64 -11.97 10.75
N LYS A 84 -18.98 -11.95 9.46
CA LYS A 84 -20.33 -12.16 8.92
C LYS A 84 -20.62 -13.63 8.54
N GLY A 85 -19.81 -14.57 9.03
CA GLY A 85 -20.01 -16.00 8.81
C GLY A 85 -19.84 -16.44 7.35
N GLY A 86 -19.04 -15.73 6.57
CA GLY A 86 -18.81 -15.99 5.15
C GLY A 86 -19.92 -15.49 4.22
N ASN A 87 -20.87 -14.68 4.71
CA ASN A 87 -21.94 -14.14 3.88
C ASN A 87 -21.43 -13.01 2.96
N LEU A 88 -21.02 -13.37 1.75
CA LEU A 88 -20.57 -12.40 0.73
C LEU A 88 -21.69 -11.45 0.25
N GLU A 89 -22.95 -11.79 0.51
CA GLU A 89 -24.09 -10.94 0.17
C GLU A 89 -24.39 -9.88 1.26
N ASP A 90 -23.75 -9.96 2.43
CA ASP A 90 -23.89 -8.95 3.48
C ASP A 90 -23.46 -7.55 2.96
N PRO A 91 -24.28 -6.50 3.15
CA PRO A 91 -23.97 -5.17 2.63
C PRO A 91 -22.62 -4.61 3.10
N THR A 92 -22.20 -4.90 4.33
CA THR A 92 -20.90 -4.47 4.86
C THR A 92 -19.75 -5.20 4.16
N VAL A 93 -19.93 -6.50 3.88
CA VAL A 93 -18.94 -7.28 3.09
C VAL A 93 -18.83 -6.72 1.67
N LYS A 94 -19.96 -6.44 1.01
CA LYS A 94 -19.95 -5.82 -0.34
C LYS A 94 -19.27 -4.47 -0.36
N ALA A 95 -19.48 -3.64 0.67
CA ALA A 95 -18.83 -2.34 0.78
C ALA A 95 -17.30 -2.48 0.93
N ALA A 96 -16.83 -3.41 1.78
CA ALA A 96 -15.40 -3.69 1.93
C ALA A 96 -14.76 -4.21 0.63
N VAL A 97 -15.43 -5.15 -0.06
CA VAL A 97 -14.98 -5.68 -1.36
C VAL A 97 -14.96 -4.59 -2.44
N THR A 98 -15.92 -3.66 -2.43
CA THR A 98 -15.94 -2.53 -3.36
C THR A 98 -14.75 -1.60 -3.16
N SER A 99 -14.36 -1.34 -1.91
CA SER A 99 -13.17 -0.56 -1.58
C SER A 99 -11.88 -1.27 -2.04
N LEU A 100 -11.75 -2.58 -1.81
CA LEU A 100 -10.64 -3.39 -2.32
C LEU A 100 -10.55 -3.38 -3.85
N ASP A 101 -11.68 -3.45 -4.55
CA ASP A 101 -11.71 -3.37 -6.01
C ASP A 101 -11.35 -1.98 -6.52
N ALA A 102 -11.77 -0.92 -5.83
CA ALA A 102 -11.38 0.45 -6.17
C ALA A 102 -9.85 0.64 -6.10
N ASN A 103 -9.19 0.07 -5.08
CA ASN A 103 -7.72 0.02 -5.01
C ASN A 103 -7.12 -0.79 -6.18
N SER A 104 -7.73 -1.95 -6.52
CA SER A 104 -7.29 -2.76 -7.67
C SER A 104 -7.35 -2.00 -9.00
N VAL A 105 -8.40 -1.19 -9.20
CA VAL A 105 -8.54 -0.29 -10.35
C VAL A 105 -7.52 0.84 -10.30
N ALA A 106 -7.20 1.38 -9.13
CA ALA A 106 -6.16 2.40 -8.99
C ALA A 106 -4.77 1.83 -9.34
N LEU A 107 -4.45 0.61 -8.89
CA LEU A 107 -3.25 -0.12 -9.28
C LEU A 107 -3.16 -0.35 -10.79
N SER A 108 -4.24 -0.81 -11.42
CA SER A 108 -4.24 -1.03 -12.86
C SER A 108 -4.01 0.25 -13.64
N LYS A 109 -4.60 1.37 -13.20
CA LYS A 109 -4.36 2.71 -13.81
C LYS A 109 -2.94 3.19 -13.61
N ALA A 110 -2.33 2.94 -12.44
CA ALA A 110 -0.93 3.29 -12.20
C ALA A 110 -0.01 2.56 -13.21
N ILE A 111 -0.22 1.26 -13.43
CA ILE A 111 0.50 0.49 -14.46
C ILE A 111 0.12 0.97 -15.88
N GLY A 112 -1.17 1.17 -16.13
CA GLY A 112 -1.75 1.61 -17.40
C GLY A 112 -1.23 2.96 -17.89
N SER A 113 -0.88 3.86 -16.96
CA SER A 113 -0.27 5.15 -17.29
C SER A 113 1.05 4.99 -18.07
N ALA A 114 1.81 3.93 -17.81
CA ALA A 114 3.04 3.58 -18.54
C ALA A 114 2.80 2.56 -19.66
N TYR A 115 1.78 1.70 -19.52
CA TYR A 115 1.44 0.63 -20.45
C TYR A 115 -0.07 0.56 -20.71
N PRO A 116 -0.64 1.44 -21.54
CA PRO A 116 -2.11 1.54 -21.70
C PRO A 116 -2.77 0.22 -22.13
N ASP A 117 -2.13 -0.51 -23.07
CA ASP A 117 -2.63 -1.79 -23.57
C ASP A 117 -2.59 -2.92 -22.51
N ALA A 118 -1.81 -2.71 -21.43
CA ALA A 118 -1.66 -3.67 -20.34
C ALA A 118 -2.65 -3.43 -19.20
N GLU A 119 -3.32 -2.26 -19.13
CA GLU A 119 -4.20 -1.90 -18.01
C GLU A 119 -5.31 -2.93 -17.77
N ALA A 120 -6.07 -3.25 -18.83
CA ALA A 120 -7.18 -4.18 -18.73
C ALA A 120 -6.72 -5.63 -18.46
N PRO A 121 -5.73 -6.19 -19.17
CA PRO A 121 -5.16 -7.50 -18.84
C PRO A 121 -4.58 -7.58 -17.41
N PHE A 122 -3.93 -6.51 -16.95
CA PHE A 122 -3.44 -6.42 -15.57
C PHE A 122 -4.58 -6.49 -14.57
N LEU A 123 -5.63 -5.67 -14.74
CA LEU A 123 -6.77 -5.64 -13.83
C LEU A 123 -7.51 -6.98 -13.79
N GLU A 124 -7.71 -7.61 -14.95
CA GLU A 124 -8.32 -8.93 -15.05
C GLU A 124 -7.52 -9.98 -14.28
N SER A 125 -6.19 -10.02 -14.50
CA SER A 125 -5.29 -10.93 -13.79
C SER A 125 -5.30 -10.65 -12.28
N TRP A 126 -5.14 -9.39 -11.87
CA TRP A 126 -5.10 -8.94 -10.48
C TRP A 126 -6.39 -9.27 -9.72
N ARG A 127 -7.56 -9.26 -10.36
CA ARG A 127 -8.79 -9.66 -9.67
C ARG A 127 -8.87 -11.15 -9.37
N GLN A 128 -8.14 -11.99 -10.11
CA GLN A 128 -8.19 -13.44 -9.92
C GLN A 128 -7.57 -13.87 -8.59
N HIS A 129 -6.44 -13.30 -8.18
CA HIS A 129 -5.76 -13.72 -6.93
C HIS A 129 -6.60 -13.46 -5.70
N ILE A 130 -7.39 -12.38 -5.71
CA ILE A 130 -8.34 -12.08 -4.63
C ILE A 130 -9.31 -13.25 -4.45
N GLY A 131 -9.85 -13.78 -5.54
CA GLY A 131 -10.72 -14.96 -5.53
C GLY A 131 -10.03 -16.20 -4.94
N PHE A 132 -8.75 -16.42 -5.25
CA PHE A 132 -8.02 -17.56 -4.69
C PHE A 132 -7.77 -17.43 -3.18
N PHE A 133 -7.47 -16.23 -2.67
CA PHE A 133 -7.38 -16.01 -1.22
C PHE A 133 -8.73 -16.10 -0.50
N VAL A 134 -9.83 -15.67 -1.14
CA VAL A 134 -11.19 -15.91 -0.65
C VAL A 134 -11.46 -17.42 -0.57
N ASP A 135 -11.09 -18.17 -1.60
CA ASP A 135 -11.24 -19.62 -1.63
C ASP A 135 -10.45 -20.32 -0.54
N TYR A 136 -9.20 -19.90 -0.31
CA TYR A 136 -8.38 -20.37 0.80
C TYR A 136 -9.05 -20.08 2.15
N THR A 137 -9.50 -18.84 2.35
CA THR A 137 -10.17 -18.39 3.59
C THR A 137 -11.42 -19.22 3.87
N LEU A 138 -12.29 -19.40 2.87
CA LEU A 138 -13.50 -20.21 2.99
C LEU A 138 -13.17 -21.67 3.25
N GLY A 139 -12.17 -22.23 2.56
CA GLY A 139 -11.70 -23.59 2.80
C GLY A 139 -11.24 -23.80 4.24
N LYS A 140 -10.45 -22.87 4.78
CA LYS A 140 -10.02 -22.89 6.18
C LYS A 140 -11.19 -22.76 7.15
N ALA A 141 -12.08 -21.78 6.93
CA ALA A 141 -13.22 -21.53 7.81
C ALA A 141 -14.25 -22.69 7.83
N THR A 142 -14.35 -23.44 6.74
CA THR A 142 -15.28 -24.58 6.60
C THR A 142 -14.62 -25.95 6.77
N ASN A 143 -13.31 -26.00 7.05
CA ASN A 143 -12.50 -27.22 7.11
C ASN A 143 -12.53 -28.04 5.81
N ASP A 144 -12.65 -27.40 4.65
CA ASP A 144 -12.58 -28.03 3.33
C ASP A 144 -11.12 -28.03 2.83
N GLN A 145 -10.40 -29.13 3.13
CA GLN A 145 -9.00 -29.28 2.74
C GLN A 145 -8.81 -29.30 1.21
N ALA A 146 -9.77 -29.85 0.45
CA ALA A 146 -9.66 -29.89 -1.01
C ALA A 146 -9.72 -28.48 -1.61
N LYS A 147 -10.57 -27.61 -1.06
CA LYS A 147 -10.62 -26.19 -1.44
C LYS A 147 -9.34 -25.44 -1.05
N VAL A 148 -8.78 -25.73 0.12
CA VAL A 148 -7.48 -25.19 0.56
C VAL A 148 -6.35 -25.58 -0.41
N ASP A 149 -6.23 -26.87 -0.73
CA ASP A 149 -5.17 -27.37 -1.62
C ASP A 149 -5.32 -26.83 -3.05
N LYS A 150 -6.56 -26.71 -3.53
CA LYS A 150 -6.86 -26.06 -4.81
C LYS A 150 -6.44 -24.59 -4.81
N ALA A 151 -6.82 -23.82 -3.80
CA ALA A 151 -6.46 -22.40 -3.72
C ALA A 151 -4.94 -22.17 -3.68
N LYS A 152 -4.19 -23.03 -2.96
CA LYS A 152 -2.72 -23.01 -2.98
C LYS A 152 -2.15 -23.26 -4.37
N THR A 153 -2.67 -24.27 -5.07
CA THR A 153 -2.25 -24.60 -6.44
C THR A 153 -2.57 -23.47 -7.42
N ASP A 154 -3.77 -22.89 -7.31
CA ASP A 154 -4.19 -21.77 -8.16
C ASP A 154 -3.33 -20.52 -7.92
N LEU A 155 -2.93 -20.23 -6.66
CA LEU A 155 -2.03 -19.12 -6.33
C LEU A 155 -0.60 -19.32 -6.83
N ASP A 156 -0.07 -20.55 -6.78
CA ASP A 156 1.22 -20.89 -7.40
C ASP A 156 1.19 -20.69 -8.93
N GLY A 157 0.12 -21.18 -9.57
CA GLY A 157 -0.13 -20.94 -10.99
C GLY A 157 -0.26 -19.45 -11.32
N TYR A 158 -1.00 -18.69 -10.50
CA TYR A 158 -1.18 -17.25 -10.64
C TYR A 158 0.13 -16.50 -10.56
N ARG A 159 1.01 -16.79 -9.58
CA ARG A 159 2.33 -16.13 -9.51
C ARG A 159 3.11 -16.31 -10.81
N THR A 160 3.07 -17.50 -11.39
CA THR A 160 3.72 -17.81 -12.66
C THR A 160 3.12 -17.01 -13.83
N SER A 161 1.80 -17.01 -13.99
CA SER A 161 1.13 -16.29 -15.09
C SER A 161 1.22 -14.76 -14.93
N PHE A 162 1.16 -14.25 -13.70
CA PHE A 162 1.37 -12.85 -13.38
C PHE A 162 2.80 -12.41 -13.74
N GLY A 163 3.81 -13.21 -13.39
CA GLY A 163 5.19 -12.95 -13.81
C GLY A 163 5.34 -12.89 -15.33
N GLN A 164 4.68 -13.78 -16.06
CA GLN A 164 4.67 -13.76 -17.54
C GLN A 164 3.99 -12.50 -18.10
N LEU A 165 2.86 -12.10 -17.50
CA LEU A 165 2.16 -10.87 -17.88
C LEU A 165 3.06 -9.65 -17.69
N ILE A 166 3.69 -9.49 -16.52
CA ILE A 166 4.62 -8.38 -16.26
C ILE A 166 5.79 -8.41 -17.24
N ASN A 167 6.42 -9.58 -17.46
CA ASN A 167 7.56 -9.69 -18.38
C ASN A 167 7.20 -9.36 -19.83
N SER A 168 5.96 -9.63 -20.25
CA SER A 168 5.48 -9.33 -21.61
C SER A 168 5.48 -7.83 -21.95
N VAL A 169 5.37 -6.97 -20.94
CA VAL A 169 5.34 -5.50 -21.09
C VAL A 169 6.55 -4.81 -20.49
N VAL A 170 7.22 -5.45 -19.52
CA VAL A 170 8.47 -5.02 -18.89
C VAL A 170 9.52 -6.14 -19.03
N PRO A 171 10.18 -6.30 -20.20
CA PRO A 171 11.16 -7.37 -20.43
C PRO A 171 12.34 -7.38 -19.45
N GLU A 172 12.62 -6.24 -18.82
CA GLU A 172 13.64 -6.08 -17.78
C GLU A 172 13.33 -6.82 -16.48
N LEU A 173 12.09 -7.27 -16.29
CA LEU A 173 11.65 -8.08 -15.15
C LEU A 173 11.38 -9.51 -15.63
N PRO A 174 12.33 -10.45 -15.45
CA PRO A 174 12.14 -11.85 -15.84
C PRO A 174 10.92 -12.45 -15.15
N ALA A 175 10.11 -13.20 -15.89
CA ALA A 175 8.85 -13.76 -15.38
C ALA A 175 9.04 -14.60 -14.11
N ASN A 176 10.10 -15.42 -14.07
CA ASN A 176 10.44 -16.22 -12.88
C ASN A 176 10.86 -15.35 -11.69
N ALA A 177 11.64 -14.29 -11.92
CA ALA A 177 12.04 -13.39 -10.85
C ALA A 177 10.83 -12.68 -10.22
N VAL A 178 9.84 -12.27 -11.02
CA VAL A 178 8.58 -11.70 -10.52
C VAL A 178 7.77 -12.73 -9.74
N ALA A 179 7.67 -13.97 -10.23
CA ALA A 179 6.95 -15.04 -9.54
C ALA A 179 7.61 -15.44 -8.21
N ASP A 180 8.95 -15.48 -8.17
CA ASP A 180 9.74 -15.82 -6.99
C ASP A 180 9.63 -14.73 -5.92
N GLU A 181 9.71 -13.45 -6.32
CA GLU A 181 9.55 -12.27 -5.44
C GLU A 181 8.22 -12.29 -4.65
N LEU A 182 7.15 -12.83 -5.24
CA LEU A 182 5.83 -12.88 -4.62
C LEU A 182 5.65 -14.04 -3.63
N THR A 183 6.55 -15.02 -3.61
CA THR A 183 6.45 -16.20 -2.73
C THR A 183 6.33 -15.83 -1.23
N PRO A 184 7.26 -15.04 -0.64
CA PRO A 184 7.16 -14.67 0.77
C PRO A 184 5.88 -13.89 1.08
N HIS A 185 5.42 -13.06 0.16
CA HIS A 185 4.15 -12.35 0.32
C HIS A 185 2.96 -13.31 0.39
N VAL A 186 2.83 -14.26 -0.56
CA VAL A 186 1.76 -15.25 -0.53
C VAL A 186 1.76 -16.07 0.77
N ASP A 187 2.94 -16.50 1.23
CA ASP A 187 3.08 -17.25 2.48
C ASP A 187 2.64 -16.42 3.71
N SER A 188 3.00 -15.14 3.76
CA SER A 188 2.59 -14.22 4.83
C SER A 188 1.08 -13.96 4.84
N VAL A 189 0.44 -13.91 3.67
CA VAL A 189 -1.02 -13.77 3.54
C VAL A 189 -1.73 -15.06 3.99
N PHE A 190 -1.21 -16.25 3.63
CA PHE A 190 -1.73 -17.50 4.19
C PHE A 190 -1.63 -17.54 5.71
N ALA A 191 -0.49 -17.13 6.28
CA ALA A 191 -0.33 -17.07 7.72
C ALA A 191 -1.33 -16.09 8.38
N THR A 192 -1.60 -14.95 7.73
CA THR A 192 -2.60 -13.98 8.17
C THR A 192 -4.00 -14.59 8.17
N ILE A 193 -4.40 -15.28 7.10
CA ILE A 193 -5.71 -15.95 7.00
C ILE A 193 -5.83 -17.08 8.02
N ASP A 194 -4.78 -17.88 8.20
CA ASP A 194 -4.77 -18.97 9.18
C ASP A 194 -5.00 -18.44 10.60
N SER A 195 -4.35 -17.33 10.97
CA SER A 195 -4.54 -16.65 12.25
C SER A 195 -5.93 -16.01 12.38
N LEU A 196 -6.44 -15.40 11.29
CA LEU A 196 -7.79 -14.85 11.24
C LEU A 196 -8.84 -15.92 11.54
N VAL A 197 -8.76 -17.07 10.87
CA VAL A 197 -9.71 -18.18 11.04
C VAL A 197 -9.53 -18.87 12.39
N ALA A 198 -8.30 -19.01 12.88
CA ALA A 198 -8.02 -19.60 14.19
C ALA A 198 -8.45 -18.69 15.36
N GLY A 199 -8.55 -17.38 15.15
CA GLY A 199 -8.85 -16.41 16.20
C GLY A 199 -7.78 -16.33 17.29
N ASP A 200 -6.52 -16.62 16.95
CA ASP A 200 -5.40 -16.72 17.90
C ASP A 200 -4.81 -15.37 18.35
N GLY A 201 -5.41 -14.26 17.90
CA GLY A 201 -5.01 -12.90 18.24
C GLY A 201 -3.81 -12.36 17.46
N GLN A 202 -3.18 -13.14 16.56
CA GLN A 202 -1.99 -12.71 15.81
C GLN A 202 -2.31 -12.05 14.45
N VAL A 203 -3.59 -11.95 14.08
CA VAL A 203 -4.01 -11.58 12.72
C VAL A 203 -3.44 -10.24 12.29
N PHE A 204 -3.40 -9.25 13.19
CA PHE A 204 -2.92 -7.90 12.86
C PHE A 204 -1.40 -7.85 12.72
N THR A 205 -0.65 -8.54 13.58
CA THR A 205 0.81 -8.65 13.44
C THR A 205 1.19 -9.37 12.15
N LYS A 206 0.46 -10.42 11.77
CA LYS A 206 0.70 -11.14 10.51
C LYS A 206 0.29 -10.31 9.29
N LEU A 207 -0.78 -9.51 9.40
CA LEU A 207 -1.19 -8.57 8.36
C LEU A 207 -0.11 -7.50 8.13
N VAL A 208 0.50 -6.97 9.20
CA VAL A 208 1.66 -6.07 9.10
C VAL A 208 2.81 -6.75 8.38
N ALA A 209 3.17 -7.99 8.76
CA ALA A 209 4.23 -8.74 8.09
C ALA A 209 3.93 -8.97 6.60
N ALA A 210 2.65 -9.15 6.22
CA ALA A 210 2.27 -9.27 4.82
C ALA A 210 2.41 -7.95 4.05
N ALA A 211 2.07 -6.83 4.69
CA ALA A 211 2.23 -5.48 4.12
C ALA A 211 3.71 -5.06 4.01
N ASP A 212 4.58 -5.52 4.92
CA ASP A 212 6.03 -5.25 4.94
C ASP A 212 6.74 -5.70 3.65
N HIS A 213 6.16 -6.62 2.87
CA HIS A 213 6.71 -7.03 1.57
C HIS A 213 6.50 -5.99 0.47
N MET A 214 5.46 -5.16 0.57
CA MET A 214 4.99 -4.29 -0.52
C MET A 214 6.01 -3.21 -0.95
N PRO A 215 6.79 -2.56 -0.06
CA PRO A 215 7.83 -1.63 -0.49
C PRO A 215 8.89 -2.26 -1.40
N THR A 216 9.27 -3.52 -1.15
CA THR A 216 10.25 -4.24 -1.99
C THR A 216 9.64 -4.60 -3.34
N THR A 217 8.40 -5.09 -3.35
CA THR A 217 7.65 -5.34 -4.60
C THR A 217 7.49 -4.05 -5.42
N ALA A 218 7.14 -2.94 -4.78
CA ALA A 218 7.03 -1.63 -5.42
C ALA A 218 8.36 -1.17 -6.02
N LYS A 219 9.47 -1.34 -5.29
CA LYS A 219 10.83 -1.04 -5.78
C LYS A 219 11.20 -1.86 -7.00
N THR A 220 10.92 -3.16 -6.99
CA THR A 220 11.17 -4.07 -8.13
C THR A 220 10.37 -3.67 -9.37
N LEU A 221 9.06 -3.46 -9.21
CA LEU A 221 8.19 -3.05 -10.32
C LEU A 221 8.58 -1.66 -10.85
N ALA A 222 8.72 -0.66 -9.97
CA ALA A 222 9.12 0.68 -10.36
C ALA A 222 10.49 0.68 -11.06
N GLY A 223 11.45 -0.12 -10.59
CA GLY A 223 12.78 -0.22 -11.19
C GLY A 223 12.75 -0.79 -12.61
N GLY A 224 11.98 -1.86 -12.82
CA GLY A 224 11.76 -2.41 -14.15
C GLY A 224 11.10 -1.42 -15.10
N ILE A 225 10.03 -0.77 -14.65
CA ILE A 225 9.28 0.22 -15.44
C ILE A 225 10.15 1.45 -15.74
N ALA A 226 10.86 1.97 -14.74
CA ALA A 226 11.75 3.12 -14.90
C ALA A 226 12.83 2.84 -15.94
N LYS A 227 13.43 1.65 -15.89
CA LYS A 227 14.43 1.21 -16.88
C LYS A 227 13.81 1.05 -18.27
N ASN A 228 12.65 0.41 -18.38
CA ASN A 228 11.97 0.19 -19.66
C ASN A 228 11.58 1.51 -20.35
N LYS A 229 11.07 2.47 -19.58
CA LYS A 229 10.57 3.76 -20.08
C LYS A 229 11.60 4.88 -20.07
N GLY A 230 12.79 4.64 -19.54
CA GLY A 230 13.81 5.68 -19.38
C GLY A 230 13.37 6.82 -18.47
N LEU A 231 12.69 6.49 -17.36
CA LEU A 231 12.26 7.49 -16.38
C LEU A 231 13.47 8.12 -15.70
N GLU A 232 13.42 9.44 -15.49
CA GLU A 232 14.45 10.17 -14.77
C GLU A 232 14.48 9.80 -13.28
N GLY A 233 15.69 9.76 -12.72
CA GLY A 233 15.97 9.39 -11.33
C GLY A 233 16.28 7.90 -11.15
N ALA A 234 16.63 7.52 -9.93
CA ALA A 234 16.87 6.13 -9.55
C ALA A 234 15.88 5.72 -8.46
N VAL A 235 15.24 4.57 -8.65
CA VAL A 235 14.23 4.08 -7.69
C VAL A 235 14.84 3.70 -6.35
N ASP A 236 16.15 3.42 -6.29
CA ASP A 236 16.91 3.03 -5.11
C ASP A 236 17.79 4.16 -4.55
N ALA A 237 17.66 5.38 -5.09
CA ALA A 237 18.32 6.55 -4.52
C ALA A 237 17.88 6.77 -3.06
N PRO A 238 18.77 7.25 -2.16
CA PRO A 238 18.43 7.50 -0.76
C PRO A 238 17.16 8.35 -0.57
N ALA A 239 16.96 9.37 -1.39
CA ALA A 239 15.74 10.20 -1.34
C ALA A 239 14.48 9.42 -1.75
N ALA A 240 14.57 8.57 -2.78
CA ALA A 240 13.47 7.71 -3.22
C ALA A 240 13.13 6.63 -2.19
N GLU A 241 14.15 6.04 -1.55
CA GLU A 241 14.03 5.08 -0.47
C GLU A 241 13.34 5.71 0.75
N LEU A 242 13.78 6.90 1.18
CA LEU A 242 13.15 7.64 2.26
C LEU A 242 11.68 7.94 1.97
N ARG A 243 11.38 8.45 0.77
CA ARG A 243 10.01 8.76 0.38
C ARG A 243 9.11 7.52 0.41
N SER A 244 9.53 6.44 -0.24
CA SER A 244 8.78 5.17 -0.29
C SER A 244 8.59 4.58 1.12
N GLY A 245 9.62 4.61 1.97
CA GLY A 245 9.52 4.14 3.35
C GLY A 245 8.55 4.96 4.20
N LEU A 246 8.55 6.29 4.08
CA LEU A 246 7.57 7.14 4.76
C LEU A 246 6.15 6.92 4.20
N THR A 247 6.00 6.74 2.90
CA THR A 247 4.70 6.39 2.29
C THR A 247 4.15 5.09 2.87
N TYR A 248 4.96 4.03 2.95
CA TYR A 248 4.58 2.76 3.55
C TYR A 248 4.10 2.95 5.00
N LEU A 249 4.91 3.60 5.83
CA LEU A 249 4.65 3.70 7.26
C LEU A 249 3.41 4.56 7.55
N LEU A 250 3.23 5.68 6.84
CA LEU A 250 2.09 6.57 7.04
C LEU A 250 0.78 5.96 6.54
N VAL A 251 0.78 5.31 5.37
CA VAL A 251 -0.41 4.57 4.86
C VAL A 251 -0.79 3.46 5.83
N SER A 252 0.19 2.65 6.24
CA SER A 252 -0.02 1.58 7.22
C SER A 252 -0.58 2.10 8.54
N HIS A 253 -0.12 3.27 9.01
CA HIS A 253 -0.63 3.88 10.24
C HIS A 253 -2.12 4.17 10.16
N VAL A 254 -2.57 4.76 9.03
CA VAL A 254 -3.99 5.10 8.83
C VAL A 254 -4.85 3.83 8.80
N ASP A 255 -4.43 2.82 8.04
CA ASP A 255 -5.17 1.56 7.93
C ASP A 255 -5.21 0.79 9.27
N LEU A 256 -4.09 0.69 9.97
CA LEU A 256 -4.01 0.03 11.28
C LEU A 256 -4.82 0.77 12.35
N ALA A 257 -4.79 2.11 12.34
CA ALA A 257 -5.64 2.91 13.22
C ALA A 257 -7.13 2.69 12.90
N GLY A 258 -7.50 2.68 11.62
CA GLY A 258 -8.87 2.36 11.19
C GLY A 258 -9.33 0.98 11.67
N ILE A 259 -8.47 -0.04 11.55
CA ILE A 259 -8.70 -1.38 12.08
C ILE A 259 -8.90 -1.35 13.60
N ALA A 260 -8.02 -0.69 14.35
CA ALA A 260 -8.11 -0.60 15.81
C ALA A 260 -9.38 0.10 16.28
N LEU A 261 -9.77 1.20 15.64
CA LEU A 261 -11.01 1.92 15.92
C LEU A 261 -12.24 1.06 15.59
N ALA A 262 -12.24 0.36 14.46
CA ALA A 262 -13.31 -0.56 14.10
C ALA A 262 -13.46 -1.71 15.11
N GLN A 263 -12.34 -2.27 15.59
CA GLN A 263 -12.37 -3.27 16.67
C GLN A 263 -12.96 -2.67 17.96
N ALA A 264 -12.51 -1.49 18.37
CA ALA A 264 -13.00 -0.84 19.59
C ALA A 264 -14.52 -0.56 19.51
N VAL A 265 -15.00 0.02 18.40
CA VAL A 265 -16.43 0.30 18.19
C VAL A 265 -17.25 -0.99 18.19
N ALA A 266 -16.79 -2.04 17.51
CA ALA A 266 -17.46 -3.35 17.49
C ALA A 266 -17.56 -3.99 18.89
N LYS A 267 -16.68 -3.61 19.82
CA LYS A 267 -16.67 -4.03 21.21
C LYS A 267 -17.26 -3.00 22.19
N GLY A 268 -18.06 -2.06 21.68
CA GLY A 268 -18.72 -1.05 22.52
C GLY A 268 -17.75 -0.08 23.22
N GLY A 269 -16.56 0.11 22.66
CA GLY A 269 -15.52 0.98 23.22
C GLY A 269 -14.63 0.32 24.28
N ASP A 270 -14.73 -1.00 24.50
CA ASP A 270 -13.88 -1.69 25.47
C ASP A 270 -12.44 -1.86 24.93
N LEU A 271 -11.55 -0.97 25.37
CA LEU A 271 -10.12 -1.01 25.05
C LEU A 271 -9.38 -2.15 25.76
N THR A 272 -10.02 -2.84 26.71
CA THR A 272 -9.42 -3.96 27.43
C THR A 272 -9.57 -5.29 26.71
N GLU A 273 -10.48 -5.36 25.74
CA GLU A 273 -10.75 -6.52 24.91
C GLU A 273 -9.48 -7.00 24.18
N PRO A 274 -9.16 -8.31 24.23
CA PRO A 274 -7.92 -8.84 23.64
C PRO A 274 -7.74 -8.50 22.15
N SER A 275 -8.82 -8.56 21.35
CA SER A 275 -8.75 -8.23 19.92
C SER A 275 -8.50 -6.74 19.67
N VAL A 276 -9.01 -5.87 20.55
CA VAL A 276 -8.77 -4.42 20.49
C VAL A 276 -7.31 -4.12 20.86
N LYS A 277 -6.80 -4.74 21.93
CA LYS A 277 -5.39 -4.62 22.32
C LYS A 277 -4.43 -5.04 21.21
N ALA A 278 -4.69 -6.18 20.57
CA ALA A 278 -3.86 -6.67 19.47
C ALA A 278 -3.83 -5.71 18.27
N ALA A 279 -4.97 -5.09 17.93
CA ALA A 279 -5.03 -4.09 16.87
C ALA A 279 -4.29 -2.80 17.25
N VAL A 280 -4.46 -2.32 18.49
CA VAL A 280 -3.75 -1.15 19.01
C VAL A 280 -2.24 -1.38 19.06
N GLU A 281 -1.79 -2.58 19.47
CA GLU A 281 -0.37 -2.94 19.49
C GLU A 281 0.24 -2.97 18.09
N ALA A 282 -0.50 -3.43 17.07
CA ALA A 282 -0.06 -3.36 15.68
C ALA A 282 0.11 -1.90 15.20
N ALA A 283 -0.85 -1.02 15.52
CA ALA A 283 -0.75 0.40 15.21
C ALA A 283 0.41 1.10 15.95
N ASP A 284 0.64 0.77 17.22
CA ASP A 284 1.77 1.31 17.99
C ASP A 284 3.12 0.79 17.50
N THR A 285 3.20 -0.48 17.07
CA THR A 285 4.41 -1.04 16.44
C THR A 285 4.78 -0.26 15.19
N ASN A 286 3.79 0.10 14.36
CA ASN A 286 4.00 0.98 13.22
C ASN A 286 4.45 2.39 13.66
N SER A 287 3.85 2.94 14.73
CA SER A 287 4.26 4.25 15.29
C SER A 287 5.73 4.26 15.73
N VAL A 288 6.20 3.17 16.34
CA VAL A 288 7.62 2.97 16.70
C VAL A 288 8.50 2.84 15.45
N ALA A 289 8.03 2.16 14.39
CA ALA A 289 8.77 2.08 13.14
C ALA A 289 8.90 3.45 12.46
N LEU A 290 7.83 4.27 12.47
CA LEU A 290 7.84 5.63 11.97
C LEU A 290 8.78 6.53 12.76
N SER A 291 8.78 6.46 14.10
CA SER A 291 9.71 7.23 14.91
C SER A 291 11.17 6.88 14.60
N LYS A 292 11.48 5.59 14.43
CA LYS A 292 12.82 5.13 14.02
C LYS A 292 13.20 5.60 12.61
N ALA A 293 12.26 5.64 11.68
CA ALA A 293 12.52 6.18 10.35
C ALA A 293 12.94 7.66 10.41
N ILE A 294 12.24 8.47 11.21
CA ILE A 294 12.63 9.86 11.48
C ILE A 294 13.96 9.93 12.26
N GLY A 295 14.10 9.11 13.31
CA GLY A 295 15.28 9.00 14.17
C GLY A 295 16.57 8.66 13.42
N SER A 296 16.47 7.88 12.33
CA SER A 296 17.61 7.57 11.47
C SER A 296 18.27 8.80 10.86
N ALA A 297 17.48 9.86 10.59
CA ALA A 297 17.96 11.15 10.11
C ALA A 297 18.18 12.16 11.25
N TYR A 298 17.40 12.05 12.33
CA TYR A 298 17.41 12.97 13.48
C TYR A 298 17.33 12.20 14.80
N PRO A 299 18.44 11.64 15.32
CA PRO A 299 18.40 10.76 16.49
C PRO A 299 17.77 11.42 17.73
N ASP A 300 18.07 12.70 17.96
CA ASP A 300 17.53 13.45 19.10
C ASP A 300 16.01 13.72 18.98
N ALA A 301 15.43 13.57 17.79
CA ALA A 301 14.01 13.75 17.54
C ALA A 301 13.18 12.47 17.69
N GLU A 302 13.80 11.28 17.73
CA GLU A 302 13.08 10.00 17.75
C GLU A 302 12.09 9.90 18.92
N THR A 303 12.59 10.15 20.15
CA THR A 303 11.77 10.06 21.36
C THR A 303 10.69 11.15 21.41
N PRO A 304 11.01 12.46 21.22
CA PRO A 304 9.98 13.50 21.16
C PRO A 304 8.93 13.27 20.06
N PHE A 305 9.34 12.75 18.90
CA PHE A 305 8.42 12.38 17.82
C PHE A 305 7.47 11.28 18.26
N LEU A 306 7.99 10.18 18.82
CA LEU A 306 7.14 9.06 19.26
C LEU A 306 6.16 9.48 20.37
N GLU A 307 6.62 10.30 21.32
CA GLU A 307 5.77 10.83 22.38
C GLU A 307 4.65 11.71 21.83
N SER A 308 4.98 12.61 20.89
CA SER A 308 3.99 13.45 20.21
C SER A 308 3.01 12.59 19.39
N TRP A 309 3.52 11.67 18.58
CA TRP A 309 2.72 10.77 17.72
C TRP A 309 1.78 9.85 18.51
N ARG A 310 2.13 9.45 19.74
CA ARG A 310 1.20 8.65 20.55
C ARG A 310 0.04 9.49 21.10
N GLN A 311 0.21 10.80 21.26
CA GLN A 311 -0.84 11.67 21.79
C GLN A 311 -2.02 11.80 20.82
N HIS A 312 -1.77 11.96 19.51
CA HIS A 312 -2.88 12.15 18.56
C HIS A 312 -3.76 10.90 18.43
N ILE A 313 -3.18 9.72 18.58
CA ILE A 313 -3.93 8.45 18.63
C ILE A 313 -4.95 8.51 19.78
N GLY A 314 -4.52 8.98 20.96
CA GLY A 314 -5.39 9.19 22.11
C GLY A 314 -6.54 10.16 21.83
N PHE A 315 -6.28 11.25 21.12
CA PHE A 315 -7.32 12.22 20.77
C PHE A 315 -8.35 11.66 19.77
N PHE A 316 -7.93 10.84 18.80
CA PHE A 316 -8.87 10.14 17.91
C PHE A 316 -9.67 9.06 18.62
N VAL A 317 -9.08 8.35 19.60
CA VAL A 317 -9.83 7.45 20.48
C VAL A 317 -10.88 8.22 21.27
N ASP A 318 -10.52 9.38 21.82
CA ASP A 318 -11.45 10.24 22.54
C ASP A 318 -12.60 10.74 21.67
N TYR A 319 -12.32 11.17 20.44
CA TYR A 319 -13.33 11.53 19.45
C TYR A 319 -14.26 10.35 19.17
N THR A 320 -13.70 9.18 18.88
CA THR A 320 -14.45 7.96 18.57
C THR A 320 -15.36 7.54 19.72
N LEU A 321 -14.84 7.51 20.95
CA LEU A 321 -15.63 7.17 22.14
C LEU A 321 -16.72 8.21 22.39
N GLY A 322 -16.41 9.51 22.26
CA GLY A 322 -17.41 10.57 22.40
C GLY A 322 -18.56 10.43 21.39
N LYS A 323 -18.25 10.10 20.14
CA LYS A 323 -19.27 9.80 19.11
C LYS A 323 -20.07 8.56 19.45
N ALA A 324 -19.41 7.46 19.84
CA ALA A 324 -20.08 6.19 20.16
C ALA A 324 -20.98 6.28 21.41
N THR A 325 -20.65 7.14 22.37
CA THR A 325 -21.42 7.33 23.61
C THR A 325 -22.33 8.55 23.61
N ASN A 326 -22.37 9.32 22.51
CA ASN A 326 -23.07 10.61 22.41
C ASN A 326 -22.62 11.68 23.43
N ASP A 327 -21.34 11.66 23.82
CA ASP A 327 -20.71 12.67 24.67
C ASP A 327 -20.13 13.82 23.82
N GLN A 328 -20.95 14.86 23.59
CA GLN A 328 -20.56 16.01 22.79
C GLN A 328 -19.39 16.80 23.40
N ALA A 329 -19.28 16.86 24.74
CA ALA A 329 -18.19 17.58 25.38
C ALA A 329 -16.84 16.89 25.11
N LYS A 330 -16.83 15.56 25.12
CA LYS A 330 -15.65 14.76 24.76
C LYS A 330 -15.29 14.93 23.27
N VAL A 331 -16.29 14.97 22.39
CA VAL A 331 -16.09 15.26 20.96
C VAL A 331 -15.45 16.64 20.74
N ASP A 332 -16.00 17.69 21.37
CA ASP A 332 -15.50 19.06 21.21
C ASP A 332 -14.09 19.23 21.79
N LYS A 333 -13.82 18.57 22.93
CA LYS A 333 -12.47 18.52 23.49
C LYS A 333 -11.48 17.83 22.56
N ALA A 334 -11.82 16.66 22.02
CA ALA A 334 -10.94 15.93 21.10
C ALA A 334 -10.61 16.74 19.84
N LYS A 335 -11.59 17.46 19.26
CA LYS A 335 -11.35 18.38 18.14
C LYS A 335 -10.36 19.48 18.49
N THR A 336 -10.53 20.09 19.66
CA THR A 336 -9.63 21.15 20.16
C THR A 336 -8.22 20.62 20.39
N ASP A 337 -8.09 19.44 21.00
CA ASP A 337 -6.80 18.81 21.25
C ASP A 337 -6.09 18.42 19.94
N LEU A 338 -6.82 17.95 18.92
CA LEU A 338 -6.28 17.62 17.60
C LEU A 338 -5.80 18.86 16.83
N ASP A 339 -6.51 19.98 16.91
CA ASP A 339 -6.05 21.24 16.31
C ASP A 339 -4.80 21.78 17.02
N GLY A 340 -4.76 21.67 18.36
CA GLY A 340 -3.57 21.97 19.15
C GLY A 340 -2.38 21.06 18.79
N TYR A 341 -2.62 19.75 18.65
CA TYR A 341 -1.61 18.77 18.24
C TYR A 341 -1.01 19.10 16.88
N ARG A 342 -1.84 19.44 15.90
CA ARG A 342 -1.39 19.83 14.55
C ARG A 342 -0.37 20.96 14.60
N THR A 343 -0.64 21.97 15.45
CA THR A 343 0.27 23.10 15.68
C THR A 343 1.57 22.67 16.36
N SER A 344 1.51 21.90 17.45
CA SER A 344 2.71 21.47 18.18
C SER A 344 3.57 20.47 17.40
N PHE A 345 2.93 19.59 16.62
CA PHE A 345 3.61 18.68 15.70
C PHE A 345 4.35 19.44 14.60
N GLY A 346 3.73 20.47 14.01
CA GLY A 346 4.40 21.34 13.05
C GLY A 346 5.64 22.02 13.64
N GLN A 347 5.57 22.49 14.89
CA GLN A 347 6.72 23.06 15.60
C GLN A 347 7.82 22.02 15.84
N LEU A 348 7.46 20.79 16.22
CA LEU A 348 8.41 19.70 16.41
C LEU A 348 9.16 19.37 15.11
N ILE A 349 8.44 19.20 13.99
CA ILE A 349 9.06 18.94 12.69
C ILE A 349 9.97 20.10 12.29
N ASN A 350 9.51 21.35 12.40
CA ASN A 350 10.32 22.53 12.04
C ASN A 350 11.59 22.66 12.89
N SER A 351 11.58 22.19 14.14
CA SER A 351 12.75 22.24 15.03
C SER A 351 13.94 21.42 14.53
N VAL A 352 13.68 20.37 13.72
CA VAL A 352 14.71 19.49 13.17
C VAL A 352 14.83 19.54 11.65
N VAL A 353 13.78 20.01 10.97
CA VAL A 353 13.74 20.30 9.53
C VAL A 353 13.32 21.77 9.31
N PRO A 354 14.22 22.75 9.48
CA PRO A 354 13.89 24.18 9.33
C PRO A 354 13.30 24.55 7.97
N GLU A 355 13.57 23.75 6.94
CA GLU A 355 13.05 23.87 5.58
C GLU A 355 11.54 23.61 5.48
N LEU A 356 10.93 23.01 6.50
CA LEU A 356 9.49 22.81 6.61
C LEU A 356 8.91 23.78 7.67
N PRO A 357 8.32 24.92 7.27
CA PRO A 357 7.72 25.86 8.21
C PRO A 357 6.66 25.20 9.07
N ALA A 358 6.65 25.49 10.37
CA ALA A 358 5.73 24.85 11.31
C ALA A 358 4.25 25.02 10.93
N ASN A 359 3.87 26.20 10.43
CA ASN A 359 2.52 26.47 9.96
C ASN A 359 2.19 25.68 8.68
N ALA A 360 3.14 25.51 7.76
CA ALA A 360 2.93 24.73 6.55
C ALA A 360 2.71 23.24 6.88
N VAL A 361 3.49 22.67 7.81
CA VAL A 361 3.28 21.30 8.31
C VAL A 361 1.93 21.17 9.00
N ALA A 362 1.55 22.14 9.83
CA ALA A 362 0.24 22.15 10.46
C ALA A 362 -0.88 22.20 9.41
N ASP A 363 -0.81 23.11 8.43
CA ASP A 363 -1.88 23.30 7.45
C ASP A 363 -2.07 22.08 6.54
N GLU A 364 -0.98 21.42 6.16
CA GLU A 364 -0.98 20.16 5.37
C GLU A 364 -1.81 19.04 6.02
N LEU A 365 -1.89 19.00 7.35
CA LEU A 365 -2.62 17.95 8.08
C LEU A 365 -4.13 18.20 8.19
N THR A 366 -4.61 19.40 7.83
CA THR A 366 -6.04 19.76 7.92
C THR A 366 -6.95 18.83 7.10
N PRO A 367 -6.72 18.63 5.78
CA PRO A 367 -7.56 17.71 5.00
C PRO A 367 -7.49 16.27 5.51
N HIS A 368 -6.34 15.84 6.04
CA HIS A 368 -6.21 14.52 6.66
C HIS A 368 -7.08 14.40 7.91
N LEU A 369 -7.02 15.38 8.82
CA LEU A 369 -7.85 15.40 10.02
C LEU A 369 -9.35 15.33 9.69
N ASP A 370 -9.80 16.10 8.70
CA ASP A 370 -11.20 16.08 8.24
C ASP A 370 -11.61 14.70 7.69
N SER A 371 -10.75 14.07 6.89
CA SER A 371 -11.02 12.72 6.36
C SER A 371 -11.07 11.63 7.44
N VAL A 372 -10.24 11.73 8.49
CA VAL A 372 -10.27 10.80 9.61
C VAL A 372 -11.54 11.01 10.45
N PHE A 373 -11.96 12.26 10.70
CA PHE A 373 -13.26 12.52 11.34
C PHE A 373 -14.43 11.94 10.53
N ALA A 374 -14.44 12.11 9.21
CA ALA A 374 -15.46 11.53 8.34
C ALA A 374 -15.46 9.98 8.40
N THR A 375 -14.28 9.36 8.47
CA THR A 375 -14.13 7.92 8.64
C THR A 375 -14.73 7.44 9.95
N ILE A 376 -14.41 8.11 11.07
CA ILE A 376 -14.93 7.76 12.40
C ILE A 376 -16.44 7.97 12.47
N ASP A 377 -16.94 9.09 11.92
CA ASP A 377 -18.37 9.39 11.90
C ASP A 377 -19.14 8.30 11.14
N SER A 378 -18.65 7.88 9.97
CA SER A 378 -19.23 6.77 9.19
C SER A 378 -19.13 5.42 9.93
N LEU A 379 -17.99 5.13 10.58
CA LEU A 379 -17.79 3.93 11.38
C LEU A 379 -18.83 3.83 12.50
N VAL A 380 -19.03 4.90 13.27
CA VAL A 380 -19.98 4.94 14.39
C VAL A 380 -21.43 4.92 13.89
N ALA A 381 -21.71 5.59 12.78
CA ALA A 381 -23.04 5.59 12.16
C ALA A 381 -23.42 4.22 11.56
N GLY A 382 -22.43 3.41 11.18
CA GLY A 382 -22.67 2.13 10.52
C GLY A 382 -23.30 2.26 9.13
N ASP A 383 -23.08 3.38 8.44
CA ASP A 383 -23.71 3.71 7.15
C ASP A 383 -23.05 3.02 5.94
N GLY A 384 -22.01 2.22 6.17
CA GLY A 384 -21.29 1.45 5.16
C GLY A 384 -20.26 2.25 4.35
N GLN A 385 -20.08 3.54 4.60
CA GLN A 385 -19.10 4.37 3.88
C GLN A 385 -17.68 4.31 4.47
N VAL A 386 -17.51 3.64 5.62
CA VAL A 386 -16.27 3.65 6.40
C VAL A 386 -15.06 3.19 5.59
N PHE A 387 -15.23 2.21 4.70
CA PHE A 387 -14.14 1.69 3.87
C PHE A 387 -13.66 2.71 2.84
N THR A 388 -14.60 3.37 2.16
CA THR A 388 -14.26 4.44 1.20
C THR A 388 -13.66 5.64 1.91
N LYS A 389 -14.17 6.02 3.09
CA LYS A 389 -13.63 7.13 3.88
C LYS A 389 -12.24 6.84 4.44
N LEU A 390 -11.98 5.60 4.87
CA LEU A 390 -10.66 5.17 5.28
C LEU A 390 -9.66 5.24 4.12
N ALA A 391 -10.04 4.77 2.94
CA ALA A 391 -9.21 4.89 1.73
C ALA A 391 -8.92 6.37 1.39
N GLU A 392 -9.94 7.24 1.40
CA GLU A 392 -9.75 8.69 1.23
C GLU A 392 -8.75 9.28 2.24
N ALA A 393 -8.84 8.87 3.51
CA ALA A 393 -7.90 9.32 4.55
C ALA A 393 -6.47 8.81 4.31
N SER A 394 -6.32 7.58 3.82
CA SER A 394 -5.05 6.96 3.47
C SER A 394 -4.40 7.64 2.26
N HIS A 395 -5.19 8.09 1.28
CA HIS A 395 -4.72 8.76 0.07
C HIS A 395 -4.06 10.13 0.31
N HIS A 396 -4.23 10.71 1.50
CA HIS A 396 -3.48 11.90 1.91
C HIS A 396 -2.02 11.60 2.27
N MET A 397 -1.72 10.38 2.72
CA MET A 397 -0.41 10.01 3.27
C MET A 397 0.76 10.06 2.27
N PRO A 398 0.63 9.70 0.99
CA PRO A 398 1.69 9.86 0.01
C PRO A 398 2.16 11.31 -0.17
N MET A 399 1.25 12.28 -0.07
CA MET A 399 1.60 13.70 -0.14
C MET A 399 2.35 14.15 1.11
N THR A 400 1.86 13.76 2.30
CA THR A 400 2.57 14.01 3.56
C THR A 400 3.97 13.37 3.55
N ALA A 401 4.09 12.14 3.05
CA ALA A 401 5.37 11.46 2.89
C ALA A 401 6.31 12.21 1.94
N ALA A 402 5.81 12.71 0.81
CA ALA A 402 6.60 13.51 -0.13
C ALA A 402 7.09 14.82 0.48
N THR A 403 6.23 15.52 1.22
CA THR A 403 6.59 16.77 1.94
C THR A 403 7.66 16.52 3.00
N LEU A 404 7.47 15.53 3.85
CA LEU A 404 8.45 15.16 4.89
C LEU A 404 9.77 14.70 4.25
N ALA A 405 9.72 13.76 3.30
CA ALA A 405 10.91 13.28 2.62
C ALA A 405 11.64 14.42 1.90
N GLY A 406 10.92 15.34 1.28
CA GLY A 406 11.50 16.50 0.58
C GLY A 406 12.24 17.44 1.53
N GLY A 407 11.65 17.77 2.68
CA GLY A 407 12.31 18.59 3.71
C GLY A 407 13.55 17.91 4.28
N ILE A 408 13.46 16.62 4.61
CA ILE A 408 14.59 15.85 5.13
C ILE A 408 15.69 15.72 4.07
N ALA A 409 15.33 15.42 2.82
CA ALA A 409 16.28 15.31 1.73
C ALA A 409 16.99 16.64 1.50
N GLU A 410 16.29 17.77 1.54
CA GLU A 410 16.89 19.11 1.43
C GLU A 410 17.85 19.41 2.59
N ASN A 411 17.44 19.10 3.81
CA ASN A 411 18.25 19.33 5.01
C ASN A 411 19.52 18.48 5.03
N LYS A 412 19.39 17.20 4.65
CA LYS A 412 20.49 16.22 4.66
C LYS A 412 21.25 16.12 3.34
N LYS A 413 20.84 16.88 2.31
CA LYS A 413 21.40 16.83 0.95
C LYS A 413 21.40 15.42 0.36
N LEU A 414 20.29 14.69 0.54
CA LEU A 414 20.12 13.36 -0.05
C LEU A 414 20.01 13.47 -1.58
N SER A 415 20.54 12.46 -2.27
CA SER A 415 20.42 12.26 -3.72
C SER A 415 19.28 11.32 -4.10
#